data_AF-A0A0Q5DIT0-F1
#
_entry.id   AF-A0A0Q5DIT0-F1
#
_cell.length_a   1.000
_cell.length_b   1.000
_cell.length_c   1.000
_cell.angle_alpha   90.00
_cell.angle_beta   90.00
_cell.angle_gamma   90.00
#
_symmetry.space_group_name_H-M   'P 1'
#
loop_
_entity.id
_entity.type
_entity.pdbx_description
1 polymer ?
#
loop_
_entity_poly.entity_id
_entity_poly.type
_entity_poly.pdbx_seq_one_letter_code
_entity_poly.pdbx_strand_id
1 'polypeptide(L)'
;MTDGFRNNRRDLLKGAAASLSLAALARTALPGGAFAQGAGPEVKGAKLGFIALTDASPLFVAKEKGFFAKHGMPDVEVLKQASWGTTRDNLVLGSEGNGIDGAHILTPMPYLISAGRVTQNNVPVPMHILARLNSNGQCISVAKEYLDQKVALDAKVFKAAVEKKKAAGKSVKAAMTFPGGTHDLWLRYWMAAGGIDPDKDIETIVVPPPQMVANMKVGTMDCFCVGEPWNAQLVQQGLGYTALTTGELWKDHPEKAFAMRASFTEKYPNATRALLMAVLEAQQWCDKPENKDEVAAIAAKRQWMNVPVADVAGRIKGTIDYGDGRVVENSPFVMKFWNDNASYPYQSHDLWFLTEDIRWGKFDAQTDTKALIAKVNREDLWREAAKALGVTAIPASTSRGKETFFDGKVFDPADPAAYLSSLGIKRIA
;
A
#
# COMPACT_ATOMS: atom_id res chain seq x y z
N MET A 1 -2.21 -89.57 -17.16
CA MET A 1 -1.99 -89.52 -18.63
C MET A 1 -3.35 -89.55 -19.29
N THR A 2 -3.86 -88.39 -19.69
CA THR A 2 -5.06 -88.31 -20.53
C THR A 2 -4.91 -87.09 -21.41
N ASP A 3 -4.81 -87.39 -22.69
CA ASP A 3 -4.67 -86.48 -23.81
C ASP A 3 -6.06 -86.01 -24.30
N GLY A 4 -6.03 -84.88 -25.00
CA GLY A 4 -7.07 -84.14 -25.72
C GLY A 4 -8.55 -84.57 -25.73
N PHE A 5 -9.41 -83.64 -25.29
CA PHE A 5 -10.74 -83.45 -25.88
C PHE A 5 -10.89 -82.01 -26.41
N ARG A 6 -11.25 -81.93 -27.70
CA ARG A 6 -11.75 -80.75 -28.41
C ARG A 6 -12.95 -80.16 -27.68
N ASN A 7 -13.04 -78.83 -27.63
CA ASN A 7 -14.34 -78.17 -27.66
C ASN A 7 -14.38 -76.98 -28.62
N ASN A 8 -15.55 -76.89 -29.25
CA ASN A 8 -15.89 -76.14 -30.44
C ASN A 8 -16.44 -74.76 -30.08
N ARG A 9 -16.16 -73.78 -30.96
CA ARG A 9 -16.99 -72.65 -31.40
C ARG A 9 -17.88 -71.93 -30.38
N ARG A 10 -17.70 -70.60 -30.38
CA ARG A 10 -18.45 -69.50 -29.72
C ARG A 10 -17.88 -69.18 -28.35
N ASP A 11 -17.05 -68.14 -28.28
CA ASP A 11 -17.27 -67.04 -27.33
C ASP A 11 -16.11 -66.07 -27.16
N LEU A 12 -15.01 -66.16 -27.91
CA LEU A 12 -13.99 -65.12 -27.78
C LEU A 12 -13.35 -64.77 -29.13
N LEU A 13 -13.60 -63.51 -29.52
CA LEU A 13 -12.68 -62.66 -30.31
C LEU A 13 -12.68 -62.83 -31.83
N LYS A 14 -13.69 -62.26 -32.48
CA LYS A 14 -13.57 -61.39 -33.69
C LYS A 14 -14.71 -60.38 -33.57
N GLY A 15 -14.51 -59.07 -33.47
CA GLY A 15 -13.50 -58.24 -34.11
C GLY A 15 -14.25 -57.22 -34.97
N ALA A 16 -14.24 -55.95 -34.54
CA ALA A 16 -14.52 -54.74 -35.31
C ALA A 16 -15.87 -54.64 -36.06
N ALA A 17 -16.85 -53.97 -35.44
CA ALA A 17 -17.79 -53.04 -36.09
C ALA A 17 -18.88 -52.57 -35.11
N ALA A 18 -18.67 -51.48 -34.37
CA ALA A 18 -19.73 -50.62 -33.82
C ALA A 18 -19.13 -49.49 -32.95
N SER A 19 -18.66 -48.42 -33.59
CA SER A 19 -18.47 -47.11 -32.92
C SER A 19 -18.11 -46.02 -33.94
N LEU A 20 -18.99 -45.82 -34.92
CA LEU A 20 -19.02 -44.60 -35.72
C LEU A 20 -20.36 -43.91 -35.42
N SER A 21 -20.28 -42.57 -35.30
CA SER A 21 -21.36 -41.58 -35.20
C SER A 21 -22.05 -41.33 -33.85
N LEU A 22 -21.34 -40.78 -32.86
CA LEU A 22 -21.97 -39.89 -31.85
C LEU A 22 -21.09 -38.76 -31.28
N ALA A 23 -19.94 -38.44 -31.89
CA ALA A 23 -19.06 -37.35 -31.45
C ALA A 23 -19.18 -36.05 -32.27
N ALA A 24 -20.15 -35.95 -33.18
CA ALA A 24 -20.28 -34.81 -34.12
C ALA A 24 -21.49 -33.89 -33.88
N LEU A 25 -22.30 -34.10 -32.82
CA LEU A 25 -23.52 -33.31 -32.57
C LEU A 25 -23.56 -32.56 -31.22
N ALA A 26 -22.45 -32.50 -30.48
CA ALA A 26 -22.37 -31.74 -29.22
C ALA A 26 -21.55 -30.44 -29.34
N ARG A 27 -21.44 -29.85 -30.54
CA ARG A 27 -20.70 -28.58 -30.77
C ARG A 27 -21.56 -27.37 -31.10
N THR A 28 -22.88 -27.42 -30.91
CA THR A 28 -23.80 -26.35 -31.34
C THR A 28 -24.69 -25.80 -30.22
N ALA A 29 -24.21 -25.75 -28.98
CA ALA A 29 -24.95 -25.08 -27.90
C ALA A 29 -24.06 -24.52 -26.78
N LEU A 30 -23.08 -23.69 -27.12
CA LEU A 30 -22.52 -22.71 -26.18
C LEU A 30 -22.18 -21.45 -26.99
N PRO A 31 -22.86 -20.30 -26.79
CA PRO A 31 -22.37 -19.02 -27.29
C PRO A 31 -21.21 -18.57 -26.40
N GLY A 32 -20.10 -19.31 -26.46
CA GLY A 32 -18.83 -18.86 -25.94
C GLY A 32 -18.25 -17.90 -26.95
N GLY A 33 -18.41 -16.59 -26.71
CA GLY A 33 -17.65 -15.59 -27.44
C GLY A 33 -16.17 -15.94 -27.36
N ALA A 34 -15.58 -16.28 -28.50
CA ALA A 34 -14.13 -16.35 -28.65
C ALA A 34 -13.61 -14.92 -28.52
N PHE A 35 -13.42 -14.46 -27.29
CA PHE A 35 -12.52 -13.36 -27.03
C PHE A 35 -11.15 -13.82 -27.52
N ALA A 36 -10.59 -13.07 -28.47
CA ALA A 36 -9.23 -13.28 -28.94
C ALA A 36 -8.33 -13.49 -27.73
N GLN A 37 -7.83 -14.72 -27.56
CA GLN A 37 -6.95 -15.07 -26.46
C GLN A 37 -5.64 -14.36 -26.75
N GLY A 38 -5.50 -13.14 -26.22
CA GLY A 38 -4.28 -12.36 -26.32
C GLY A 38 -3.09 -13.20 -25.87
N ALA A 39 -1.90 -12.85 -26.36
CA ALA A 39 -0.67 -13.44 -25.85
C ALA A 39 -0.69 -13.33 -24.31
N GLY A 40 -0.60 -14.47 -23.61
CA GLY A 40 -0.53 -14.47 -22.15
C GLY A 40 0.71 -13.74 -21.64
N PRO A 41 0.86 -13.59 -20.31
CA PRO A 41 2.05 -12.96 -19.72
C PRO A 41 3.37 -13.52 -20.25
N GLU A 42 4.34 -12.65 -20.53
CA GLU A 42 5.68 -13.02 -21.03
C GLU A 42 6.46 -13.86 -20.01
N VAL A 43 6.19 -13.64 -18.73
CA VAL A 43 6.71 -14.38 -17.58
C VAL A 43 5.55 -14.80 -16.70
N LYS A 44 5.75 -15.83 -15.86
CA LYS A 44 4.70 -16.39 -14.97
C LYS A 44 4.75 -15.89 -13.53
N GLY A 45 5.77 -15.11 -13.18
CA GLY A 45 5.99 -14.64 -11.82
C GLY A 45 6.73 -13.30 -11.76
N ALA A 46 6.68 -12.69 -10.58
CA ALA A 46 7.42 -11.51 -10.19
C ALA A 46 7.67 -11.58 -8.68
N LYS A 47 8.75 -10.97 -8.20
CA LYS A 47 9.02 -10.84 -6.77
C LYS A 47 8.49 -9.51 -6.26
N LEU A 48 7.43 -9.56 -5.46
CA LEU A 48 6.75 -8.38 -4.91
C LEU A 48 7.04 -8.24 -3.42
N GLY A 49 7.72 -7.17 -3.02
CA GLY A 49 7.99 -6.87 -1.61
C GLY A 49 6.77 -6.30 -0.87
N PHE A 50 6.68 -6.55 0.42
CA PHE A 50 5.73 -5.86 1.31
C PHE A 50 6.32 -5.62 2.71
N ILE A 51 5.81 -4.60 3.39
CA ILE A 51 6.00 -4.41 4.84
C ILE A 51 4.74 -4.90 5.54
N ALA A 52 4.90 -5.54 6.70
CA ALA A 52 3.79 -6.08 7.50
C ALA A 52 2.88 -4.94 8.01
N LEU A 53 1.94 -4.53 7.16
CA LEU A 53 0.93 -3.52 7.38
C LEU A 53 -0.37 -3.96 6.72
N THR A 54 -1.49 -3.50 7.26
CA THR A 54 -2.84 -3.88 6.80
C THR A 54 -3.09 -3.39 5.37
N ASP A 55 -2.45 -2.29 4.95
CA ASP A 55 -2.53 -1.75 3.60
C ASP A 55 -1.76 -2.56 2.54
N ALA A 56 -0.99 -3.57 2.93
CA ALA A 56 -0.44 -4.58 2.03
C ALA A 56 -1.43 -5.72 1.71
N SER A 57 -2.62 -5.72 2.32
CA SER A 57 -3.65 -6.76 2.14
C SER A 57 -3.97 -7.11 0.68
N PRO A 58 -4.06 -6.15 -0.27
CA PRO A 58 -4.33 -6.51 -1.66
C PRO A 58 -3.30 -7.47 -2.27
N LEU A 59 -2.03 -7.43 -1.85
CA LEU A 59 -1.01 -8.38 -2.32
C LEU A 59 -1.17 -9.76 -1.67
N PHE A 60 -1.48 -9.81 -0.36
CA PHE A 60 -1.72 -11.07 0.36
C PHE A 60 -2.92 -11.80 -0.22
N VAL A 61 -4.02 -11.06 -0.39
CA VAL A 61 -5.28 -11.56 -0.91
C VAL A 61 -5.13 -11.97 -2.37
N ALA A 62 -4.41 -11.20 -3.20
CA ALA A 62 -4.14 -11.60 -4.57
C ALA A 62 -3.42 -12.96 -4.67
N LYS A 63 -2.51 -13.26 -3.74
CA LYS A 63 -1.83 -14.56 -3.67
C LYS A 63 -2.74 -15.66 -3.10
N GLU A 64 -3.36 -15.43 -1.95
CA GLU A 64 -4.15 -16.42 -1.21
C GLU A 64 -5.46 -16.81 -1.91
N LYS A 65 -6.12 -15.85 -2.57
CA LYS A 65 -7.36 -16.07 -3.33
C LYS A 65 -7.10 -16.47 -4.78
N GLY A 66 -5.83 -16.59 -5.19
CA GLY A 66 -5.45 -17.03 -6.53
C GLY A 66 -5.71 -16.01 -7.65
N PHE A 67 -5.88 -14.71 -7.33
CA PHE A 67 -6.08 -13.69 -8.36
C PHE A 67 -4.86 -13.56 -9.28
N PHE A 68 -3.63 -13.68 -8.76
CA PHE A 68 -2.45 -13.71 -9.64
C PHE A 68 -2.48 -14.90 -10.61
N ALA A 69 -2.80 -16.10 -10.13
CA ALA A 69 -2.91 -17.29 -10.96
C ALA A 69 -4.02 -17.17 -12.01
N LYS A 70 -5.18 -16.59 -11.65
CA LYS A 70 -6.29 -16.30 -12.55
C LYS A 70 -5.87 -15.47 -13.76
N HIS A 71 -4.96 -14.51 -13.59
CA HIS A 71 -4.43 -13.67 -14.66
C HIS A 71 -3.16 -14.23 -15.31
N GLY A 72 -2.85 -15.51 -15.08
CA GLY A 72 -1.72 -16.21 -15.72
C GLY A 72 -0.35 -15.98 -15.06
N MET A 73 -0.34 -15.48 -13.82
CA MET A 73 0.85 -15.20 -13.01
C MET A 73 0.94 -16.12 -11.75
N PRO A 74 0.98 -17.46 -11.89
CA PRO A 74 0.94 -18.37 -10.73
C PRO A 74 2.18 -18.26 -9.83
N ASP A 75 3.31 -17.87 -10.39
CA ASP A 75 4.64 -17.93 -9.76
C ASP A 75 5.01 -16.60 -9.07
N VAL A 76 4.03 -15.73 -8.81
CA VAL A 76 4.27 -14.49 -8.06
C VAL A 76 4.67 -14.81 -6.62
N GLU A 77 5.79 -14.26 -6.19
CA GLU A 77 6.26 -14.32 -4.81
C GLU A 77 5.91 -13.02 -4.09
N VAL A 78 5.27 -13.10 -2.92
CA VAL A 78 4.95 -11.95 -2.08
C VAL A 78 5.84 -12.00 -0.84
N LEU A 79 6.89 -11.19 -0.84
CA LEU A 79 8.06 -11.33 0.02
C LEU A 79 8.09 -10.27 1.13
N LYS A 80 8.10 -10.71 2.38
CA LYS A 80 8.17 -9.83 3.55
C LYS A 80 9.52 -9.10 3.59
N GLN A 81 9.47 -7.78 3.69
CA GLN A 81 10.63 -6.90 3.84
C GLN A 81 10.79 -6.50 5.31
N ALA A 82 12.04 -6.34 5.77
CA ALA A 82 12.32 -6.00 7.17
C ALA A 82 12.06 -4.51 7.48
N SER A 83 12.32 -3.63 6.52
CA SER A 83 12.16 -2.19 6.64
C SER A 83 11.97 -1.55 5.27
N TRP A 84 11.58 -0.27 5.23
CA TRP A 84 11.55 0.50 3.98
C TRP A 84 12.92 0.70 3.37
N GLY A 85 13.99 0.82 4.18
CA GLY A 85 15.37 0.85 3.69
C GLY A 85 15.75 -0.44 2.95
N THR A 86 15.44 -1.59 3.54
CA THR A 86 15.65 -2.91 2.89
C THR A 86 14.79 -3.06 1.63
N THR A 87 13.56 -2.55 1.65
CA THR A 87 12.69 -2.54 0.47
C THR A 87 13.33 -1.74 -0.67
N ARG A 88 13.89 -0.55 -0.36
CA ARG A 88 14.66 0.26 -1.32
C ARG A 88 15.85 -0.52 -1.85
N ASP A 89 16.66 -1.14 -0.99
CA ASP A 89 17.85 -1.91 -1.40
C ASP A 89 17.47 -3.06 -2.35
N ASN A 90 16.44 -3.83 -2.01
CA ASN A 90 15.98 -4.94 -2.84
C ASN A 90 15.35 -4.47 -4.16
N LEU A 91 14.68 -3.31 -4.18
CA LEU A 91 14.20 -2.69 -5.42
C LEU A 91 15.36 -2.20 -6.29
N VAL A 92 16.43 -1.66 -5.70
CA VAL A 92 17.63 -1.23 -6.44
C VAL A 92 18.32 -2.44 -7.09
N LEU A 93 18.44 -3.56 -6.35
CA LEU A 93 19.01 -4.81 -6.87
C LEU A 93 18.18 -5.41 -8.02
N GLY A 94 16.85 -5.40 -7.92
CA GLY A 94 15.97 -6.10 -8.85
C GLY A 94 16.04 -7.63 -8.71
N SER A 95 15.06 -8.37 -9.23
CA SER A 95 15.06 -9.85 -9.06
C SER A 95 16.26 -10.55 -9.70
N GLU A 96 16.79 -10.02 -10.81
CA GLU A 96 18.02 -10.50 -11.46
C GLU A 96 19.25 -10.37 -10.52
N GLY A 97 19.22 -9.43 -9.56
CA GLY A 97 20.24 -9.23 -8.52
C GLY A 97 19.85 -9.79 -7.15
N ASN A 98 18.96 -10.80 -7.07
CA ASN A 98 18.40 -11.36 -5.83
C ASN A 98 17.57 -10.37 -4.98
N GLY A 99 17.10 -9.27 -5.57
CA GLY A 99 16.16 -8.34 -4.98
C GLY A 99 14.70 -8.63 -5.34
N ILE A 100 13.92 -7.55 -5.53
CA ILE A 100 12.50 -7.59 -5.87
C ILE A 100 12.18 -6.71 -7.09
N ASP A 101 11.13 -7.07 -7.84
CA ASP A 101 10.70 -6.38 -9.06
C ASP A 101 9.74 -5.23 -8.79
N GLY A 102 9.00 -5.33 -7.69
CA GLY A 102 8.03 -4.33 -7.26
C GLY A 102 7.67 -4.49 -5.81
N ALA A 103 6.85 -3.59 -5.29
CA ALA A 103 6.45 -3.59 -3.90
C ALA A 103 5.12 -2.88 -3.65
N HIS A 104 4.47 -3.31 -2.57
CA HIS A 104 3.71 -2.41 -1.72
C HIS A 104 4.68 -1.38 -1.10
N ILE A 105 4.47 -0.09 -1.34
CA ILE A 105 5.47 0.94 -1.01
C ILE A 105 4.86 2.28 -0.61
N LEU A 106 5.57 3.08 0.19
CA LEU A 106 5.21 4.49 0.45
C LEU A 106 5.22 5.27 -0.86
N THR A 107 4.16 6.01 -1.17
CA THR A 107 4.02 6.72 -2.45
C THR A 107 5.21 7.61 -2.86
N PRO A 108 5.90 8.33 -1.95
CA PRO A 108 7.07 9.11 -2.32
C PRO A 108 8.29 8.26 -2.74
N MET A 109 8.41 7.01 -2.27
CA MET A 109 9.63 6.22 -2.49
C MET A 109 9.92 5.91 -3.96
N PRO A 110 8.96 5.50 -4.82
CA PRO A 110 9.20 5.38 -6.26
C PRO A 110 9.81 6.63 -6.89
N TYR A 111 9.41 7.82 -6.44
CA TYR A 111 9.97 9.09 -6.89
C TYR A 111 11.39 9.32 -6.38
N LEU A 112 11.61 9.14 -5.07
CA LEU A 112 12.91 9.30 -4.44
C LEU A 112 13.94 8.31 -5.03
N ILE A 113 13.52 7.08 -5.35
CA ILE A 113 14.36 6.05 -5.98
C ILE A 113 14.64 6.40 -7.45
N SER A 114 13.60 6.80 -8.20
CA SER A 114 13.73 7.19 -9.62
C SER A 114 14.60 8.43 -9.83
N ALA A 115 14.68 9.31 -8.83
CA ALA A 115 15.55 10.48 -8.83
C ALA A 115 16.92 10.24 -8.18
N GLY A 116 17.17 9.03 -7.66
CA GLY A 116 18.41 8.68 -6.95
C GLY A 116 18.56 9.31 -5.57
N ARG A 117 17.58 10.08 -5.06
CA ARG A 117 17.68 10.83 -3.78
C ARG A 117 17.87 9.94 -2.56
N VAL A 118 17.46 8.67 -2.66
CA VAL A 118 17.56 7.69 -1.59
C VAL A 118 18.21 6.41 -2.07
N THR A 119 19.08 6.45 -3.07
CA THR A 119 19.86 5.27 -3.51
C THR A 119 21.34 5.48 -3.24
N GLN A 120 22.10 4.39 -3.21
CA GLN A 120 23.54 4.48 -3.01
C GLN A 120 24.18 5.31 -4.13
N ASN A 121 25.08 6.23 -3.76
CA ASN A 121 25.77 7.15 -4.67
C ASN A 121 24.84 8.00 -5.56
N ASN A 122 23.61 8.21 -5.12
CA ASN A 122 22.58 8.93 -5.86
C ASN A 122 22.27 8.36 -7.25
N VAL A 123 22.44 7.05 -7.46
CA VAL A 123 22.20 6.40 -8.76
C VAL A 123 20.70 6.21 -8.99
N PRO A 124 20.10 6.85 -10.01
CA PRO A 124 18.67 6.70 -10.31
C PRO A 124 18.30 5.26 -10.68
N VAL A 125 17.18 4.77 -10.14
CA VAL A 125 16.56 3.50 -10.57
C VAL A 125 15.11 3.79 -10.95
N PRO A 126 14.78 3.86 -12.26
CA PRO A 126 13.42 4.20 -12.68
C PRO A 126 12.36 3.22 -12.17
N MET A 127 11.28 3.77 -11.61
CA MET A 127 10.14 3.06 -11.04
C MET A 127 8.84 3.53 -11.66
N HIS A 128 7.84 2.67 -11.72
CA HIS A 128 6.46 2.97 -12.11
C HIS A 128 5.49 2.71 -10.95
N ILE A 129 4.65 3.69 -10.62
CA ILE A 129 3.46 3.52 -9.78
C ILE A 129 2.33 3.04 -10.69
N LEU A 130 1.80 1.85 -10.41
CA LEU A 130 0.75 1.21 -11.21
C LEU A 130 -0.64 1.37 -10.59
N ALA A 131 -0.72 1.44 -9.27
CA ALA A 131 -1.95 1.69 -8.53
C ALA A 131 -1.64 2.36 -7.20
N ARG A 132 -2.64 3.00 -6.61
CA ARG A 132 -2.67 3.24 -5.18
C ARG A 132 -3.24 1.98 -4.52
N LEU A 133 -2.61 1.46 -3.48
CA LEU A 133 -3.08 0.26 -2.77
C LEU A 133 -4.21 0.60 -1.79
N ASN A 134 -4.14 1.76 -1.15
CA ASN A 134 -5.14 2.22 -0.20
C ASN A 134 -5.20 3.74 -0.05
N SER A 135 -6.31 4.19 0.54
CA SER A 135 -6.45 5.47 1.24
C SER A 135 -6.63 5.23 2.74
N ASN A 136 -6.27 6.21 3.57
CA ASN A 136 -6.40 6.17 5.03
C ASN A 136 -5.64 5.01 5.72
N GLY A 137 -5.99 4.72 6.98
CA GLY A 137 -5.51 3.54 7.71
C GLY A 137 -4.12 3.69 8.34
N GLN A 138 -3.64 4.93 8.51
CA GLN A 138 -2.47 5.24 9.31
C GLN A 138 -2.90 6.08 10.50
N CYS A 139 -2.06 6.13 11.53
CA CYS A 139 -2.33 6.94 12.70
C CYS A 139 -1.06 7.59 13.22
N ILE A 140 -1.24 8.58 14.09
CA ILE A 140 -0.22 9.08 15.00
C ILE A 140 -0.62 8.63 16.40
N SER A 141 0.26 7.89 17.06
CA SER A 141 0.08 7.44 18.44
C SER A 141 1.14 8.04 19.35
N VAL A 142 0.79 8.26 20.62
CA VAL A 142 1.66 8.83 21.64
C VAL A 142 1.80 7.87 22.82
N ALA A 143 2.90 8.01 23.55
CA ALA A 143 3.16 7.25 24.76
C ALA A 143 2.08 7.49 25.83
N LYS A 144 1.84 6.48 26.68
CA LYS A 144 0.84 6.56 27.76
C LYS A 144 1.06 7.73 28.73
N GLU A 145 2.29 8.20 28.89
CA GLU A 145 2.60 9.36 29.74
C GLU A 145 1.92 10.66 29.29
N TYR A 146 1.45 10.72 28.03
CA TYR A 146 0.76 11.88 27.47
C TYR A 146 -0.77 11.84 27.61
N LEU A 147 -1.32 10.88 28.38
CA LEU A 147 -2.77 10.67 28.47
C LEU A 147 -3.47 11.85 29.15
N ASP A 148 -2.90 12.41 30.21
CA ASP A 148 -3.49 13.53 30.95
C ASP A 148 -3.55 14.81 30.12
N GLN A 149 -2.59 14.98 29.20
CA GLN A 149 -2.54 16.11 28.27
C GLN A 149 -3.59 15.99 27.16
N LYS A 150 -4.12 14.79 26.90
CA LYS A 150 -5.12 14.52 25.84
C LYS A 150 -4.65 14.99 24.47
N VAL A 151 -3.43 14.60 24.10
CA VAL A 151 -2.86 14.86 22.79
C VAL A 151 -3.75 14.22 21.71
N ALA A 152 -4.23 15.05 20.79
CA ALA A 152 -5.16 14.63 19.74
C ALA A 152 -4.83 15.37 18.43
N LEU A 153 -5.83 15.59 17.57
CA LEU A 153 -5.69 16.28 16.29
C LEU A 153 -5.03 17.67 16.42
N ASP A 154 -5.37 18.47 17.43
CA ASP A 154 -4.69 19.74 17.69
C ASP A 154 -3.33 19.52 18.37
N ALA A 155 -2.27 19.52 17.55
CA ALA A 155 -0.89 19.38 18.00
C ALA A 155 -0.42 20.51 18.95
N LYS A 156 -1.13 21.64 19.08
CA LYS A 156 -0.79 22.67 20.09
C LYS A 156 -0.84 22.12 21.50
N VAL A 157 -1.73 21.15 21.75
CA VAL A 157 -1.80 20.42 23.02
C VAL A 157 -0.48 19.68 23.29
N PHE A 158 0.12 19.11 22.25
CA PHE A 158 1.41 18.43 22.37
C PHE A 158 2.59 19.40 22.53
N LYS A 159 2.49 20.63 22.00
CA LYS A 159 3.56 21.63 22.07
C LYS A 159 3.99 21.94 23.50
N ALA A 160 3.04 22.08 24.42
CA ALA A 160 3.35 22.30 25.84
C ALA A 160 4.18 21.15 26.45
N ALA A 161 3.90 19.91 26.03
CA ALA A 161 4.67 18.75 26.46
C ALA A 161 6.09 18.73 25.86
N VAL A 162 6.22 19.10 24.58
CA VAL A 162 7.51 19.28 23.90
C VAL A 162 8.37 20.33 24.62
N GLU A 163 7.81 21.51 24.88
CA GLU A 163 8.50 22.61 25.57
C GLU A 163 8.93 22.23 26.99
N LYS A 164 8.06 21.55 27.74
CA LYS A 164 8.38 21.04 29.07
C LYS A 164 9.54 20.04 29.03
N LYS A 165 9.55 19.11 28.07
CA LYS A 165 10.61 18.10 27.93
C LYS A 165 11.94 18.76 27.55
N LYS A 166 11.90 19.73 26.64
CA LYS A 166 13.04 20.57 26.23
C LYS A 166 13.63 21.36 27.40
N ALA A 167 12.78 21.99 28.22
CA ALA A 167 13.20 22.69 29.43
C ALA A 167 13.87 21.77 30.47
N ALA A 168 13.52 20.48 30.47
CA ALA A 168 14.16 19.45 31.30
C ALA A 168 15.44 18.86 30.66
N GLY A 169 15.97 19.45 29.59
CA GLY A 169 17.19 19.00 28.91
C GLY A 169 17.02 17.71 28.10
N LYS A 170 15.78 17.33 27.78
CA LYS A 170 15.45 16.14 26.97
C LYS A 170 14.75 16.55 25.68
N SER A 171 14.77 15.69 24.67
CA SER A 171 14.02 15.89 23.43
C SER A 171 12.80 14.96 23.37
N VAL A 172 11.75 15.41 22.68
CA VAL A 172 10.69 14.51 22.22
C VAL A 172 11.19 13.74 21.01
N LYS A 173 11.11 12.42 21.07
CA LYS A 173 11.50 11.52 19.97
C LYS A 173 10.26 11.05 19.23
N ALA A 174 10.13 11.47 17.98
CA ALA A 174 8.99 11.17 17.13
C ALA A 174 9.41 10.20 16.01
N ALA A 175 8.91 8.97 16.04
CA ALA A 175 9.30 7.96 15.06
C ALA A 175 8.44 8.01 13.79
N MET A 176 9.12 7.96 12.65
CA MET A 176 8.53 7.77 11.32
C MET A 176 9.22 6.57 10.65
N THR A 177 8.71 6.15 9.50
CA THR A 177 9.12 4.86 8.93
C THR A 177 10.22 4.96 7.87
N PHE A 178 10.35 6.12 7.24
CA PHE A 178 11.34 6.42 6.20
C PHE A 178 11.38 7.92 5.94
N PRO A 179 12.56 8.57 5.84
CA PRO A 179 12.65 10.01 5.57
C PRO A 179 12.07 10.37 4.19
N GLY A 180 11.17 11.35 4.12
CA GLY A 180 10.41 11.70 2.91
C GLY A 180 9.29 10.71 2.57
N GLY A 181 9.09 9.66 3.38
CA GLY A 181 7.96 8.74 3.24
C GLY A 181 6.66 9.32 3.77
N THR A 182 5.53 8.67 3.48
CA THR A 182 4.19 9.15 3.88
C THR A 182 4.08 9.45 5.38
N HIS A 183 4.53 8.55 6.24
CA HIS A 183 4.48 8.73 7.70
C HIS A 183 5.38 9.87 8.21
N ASP A 184 6.50 10.16 7.54
CA ASP A 184 7.32 11.32 7.86
C ASP A 184 6.53 12.61 7.55
N LEU A 185 5.88 12.65 6.39
CA LEU A 185 5.07 13.79 5.98
C LEU A 185 3.82 13.99 6.85
N TRP A 186 3.10 12.93 7.24
CA TRP A 186 1.96 13.04 8.15
C TRP A 186 2.36 13.59 9.52
N LEU A 187 3.44 13.04 10.07
CA LEU A 187 3.98 13.47 11.35
C LEU A 187 4.43 14.93 11.29
N ARG A 188 5.20 15.31 10.25
CA ARG A 188 5.66 16.68 10.03
C ARG A 188 4.51 17.65 9.83
N TYR A 189 3.48 17.27 9.06
CA TYR A 189 2.31 18.11 8.81
C TYR A 189 1.57 18.41 10.12
N TRP A 190 1.26 17.36 10.90
CA TRP A 190 0.58 17.50 12.20
C TRP A 190 1.38 18.38 13.17
N MET A 191 2.68 18.11 13.34
CA MET A 191 3.55 18.91 14.21
C MET A 191 3.63 20.37 13.77
N ALA A 192 3.85 20.61 12.48
CA ALA A 192 3.99 21.96 11.93
C ALA A 192 2.70 22.78 12.06
N ALA A 193 1.53 22.14 11.89
CA ALA A 193 0.23 22.78 12.11
C ALA A 193 0.03 23.17 13.59
N GLY A 194 0.61 22.42 14.53
CA GLY A 194 0.69 22.76 15.95
C GLY A 194 1.77 23.79 16.32
N GLY A 195 2.55 24.28 15.35
CA GLY A 195 3.66 25.20 15.58
C GLY A 195 4.85 24.54 16.28
N ILE A 196 5.04 23.23 16.10
CA ILE A 196 6.22 22.47 16.51
C ILE A 196 7.07 22.25 15.26
N ASP A 197 8.31 22.74 15.26
CA ASP A 197 9.23 22.53 14.14
C ASP A 197 9.87 21.13 14.24
N PRO A 198 9.61 20.22 13.28
CA PRO A 198 10.06 18.83 13.36
C PRO A 198 11.57 18.62 13.24
N ASP A 199 12.34 19.62 12.80
CA ASP A 199 13.82 19.53 12.75
C ASP A 199 14.52 20.36 13.83
N LYS A 200 13.80 21.20 14.59
CA LYS A 200 14.38 22.10 15.61
C LYS A 200 13.84 21.89 17.02
N ASP A 201 12.58 21.50 17.16
CA ASP A 201 11.91 21.38 18.45
C ASP A 201 11.87 19.94 18.98
N ILE A 202 12.03 18.95 18.10
CA ILE A 202 11.97 17.52 18.41
C ILE A 202 13.05 16.75 17.62
N GLU A 203 13.20 15.47 17.92
CA GLU A 203 14.01 14.52 17.15
C GLU A 203 13.12 13.58 16.33
N THR A 204 13.20 13.62 15.00
CA THR A 204 12.59 12.59 14.16
C THR A 204 13.53 11.40 14.00
N ILE A 205 13.06 10.19 14.29
CA ILE A 205 13.84 8.95 14.17
C ILE A 205 13.19 7.94 13.22
N VAL A 206 13.99 7.11 12.55
CA VAL A 206 13.50 6.06 11.66
C VAL A 206 13.34 4.76 12.43
N VAL A 207 12.13 4.20 12.43
CA VAL A 207 11.85 2.89 13.03
C VAL A 207 11.06 2.04 12.03
N PRO A 208 11.47 0.78 11.76
CA PRO A 208 10.68 -0.12 10.93
C PRO A 208 9.29 -0.36 11.52
N PRO A 209 8.19 -0.39 10.71
CA PRO A 209 6.84 -0.51 11.24
C PRO A 209 6.62 -1.65 12.26
N PRO A 210 7.11 -2.89 12.04
CA PRO A 210 6.93 -3.98 13.01
C PRO A 210 7.66 -3.80 14.34
N GLN A 211 8.52 -2.79 14.45
CA GLN A 211 9.30 -2.50 15.64
C GLN A 211 8.76 -1.30 16.44
N MET A 212 7.71 -0.61 15.95
CA MET A 212 7.17 0.59 16.59
C MET A 212 6.70 0.33 18.03
N VAL A 213 5.84 -0.68 18.22
CA VAL A 213 5.27 -1.03 19.53
C VAL A 213 6.35 -1.46 20.52
N ALA A 214 7.33 -2.26 20.07
CA ALA A 214 8.44 -2.71 20.90
C ALA A 214 9.33 -1.54 21.36
N ASN A 215 9.62 -0.58 20.48
CA ASN A 215 10.41 0.60 20.83
C ASN A 215 9.63 1.55 21.76
N MET A 216 8.32 1.72 21.56
CA MET A 216 7.47 2.45 22.52
C MET A 216 7.50 1.81 23.91
N LYS A 217 7.42 0.47 23.98
CA LYS A 217 7.46 -0.29 25.24
C LYS A 217 8.72 -0.03 26.06
N VAL A 218 9.87 0.14 25.41
CA VAL A 218 11.15 0.39 26.09
C VAL A 218 11.44 1.88 26.30
N GLY A 219 10.48 2.77 25.98
CA GLY A 219 10.57 4.21 26.25
C GLY A 219 11.60 4.95 25.39
N THR A 220 11.92 4.43 24.20
CA THR A 220 12.89 5.08 23.29
C THR A 220 12.26 6.12 22.38
N MET A 221 10.93 6.26 22.39
CA MET A 221 10.18 7.27 21.65
C MET A 221 8.96 7.77 22.43
N ASP A 222 8.48 8.94 22.04
CA ASP A 222 7.34 9.65 22.64
C ASP A 222 6.07 9.54 21.81
N CYS A 223 6.24 9.49 20.49
CA CYS A 223 5.15 9.31 19.55
C CYS A 223 5.67 8.64 18.27
N PHE A 224 4.76 8.07 17.49
CA PHE A 224 5.09 7.56 16.17
C PHE A 224 3.95 7.74 15.19
N CYS A 225 4.31 7.84 13.90
CA CYS A 225 3.37 7.69 12.80
C CYS A 225 3.64 6.39 12.04
N VAL A 226 2.62 5.56 11.90
CA VAL A 226 2.70 4.27 11.21
C VAL A 226 1.31 3.79 10.79
N GLY A 227 1.26 2.90 9.79
CA GLY A 227 0.04 2.19 9.42
C GLY A 227 -0.43 1.13 10.41
N GLU A 228 -1.69 0.74 10.27
CA GLU A 228 -2.24 -0.41 10.99
C GLU A 228 -1.50 -1.71 10.66
N PRO A 229 -1.37 -2.66 11.60
CA PRO A 229 -2.12 -2.77 12.86
C PRO A 229 -1.40 -2.23 14.10
N TRP A 230 -0.25 -1.57 13.93
CA TRP A 230 0.65 -1.27 15.06
C TRP A 230 0.05 -0.26 16.05
N ASN A 231 -0.90 0.57 15.61
CA ASN A 231 -1.60 1.52 16.49
C ASN A 231 -2.65 0.81 17.34
N ALA A 232 -3.47 -0.07 16.74
CA ALA A 232 -4.37 -0.92 17.50
C ALA A 232 -3.63 -1.83 18.48
N GLN A 233 -2.50 -2.40 18.06
CA GLN A 233 -1.67 -3.23 18.94
C GLN A 233 -1.11 -2.43 20.12
N LEU A 234 -0.67 -1.18 19.91
CA LEU A 234 -0.22 -0.31 21.00
C LEU A 234 -1.34 -0.09 22.05
N VAL A 235 -2.55 0.21 21.57
CA VAL A 235 -3.75 0.42 22.41
C VAL A 235 -4.08 -0.86 23.19
N GLN A 236 -4.14 -2.01 22.52
CA GLN A 236 -4.47 -3.29 23.16
C GLN A 236 -3.44 -3.70 24.22
N GLN A 237 -2.16 -3.36 24.02
CA GLN A 237 -1.12 -3.61 25.01
C GLN A 237 -1.07 -2.55 26.13
N GLY A 238 -1.89 -1.50 26.07
CA GLY A 238 -1.96 -0.45 27.08
C GLY A 238 -0.67 0.35 27.24
N LEU A 239 0.14 0.44 26.18
CA LEU A 239 1.46 1.09 26.16
C LEU A 239 1.38 2.57 25.75
N GLY A 240 0.28 2.96 25.12
CA GLY A 240 0.01 4.29 24.64
C GLY A 240 -1.37 4.34 24.00
N TYR A 241 -1.66 5.44 23.31
CA TYR A 241 -2.96 5.67 22.70
C TYR A 241 -2.80 6.34 21.33
N THR A 242 -3.77 6.15 20.45
CA THR A 242 -3.86 6.83 19.17
C THR A 242 -4.32 8.27 19.42
N ALA A 243 -3.50 9.26 19.05
CA ALA A 243 -3.90 10.66 19.12
C ALA A 243 -4.90 10.99 18.01
N LEU A 244 -4.60 10.53 16.79
CA LEU A 244 -5.41 10.71 15.59
C LEU A 244 -5.17 9.60 14.57
N THR A 245 -6.14 9.41 13.70
CA THR A 245 -6.02 8.68 12.43
C THR A 245 -5.67 9.69 11.32
N THR A 246 -4.85 9.31 10.34
CA THR A 246 -4.41 10.26 9.30
C THR A 246 -5.55 10.70 8.38
N GLY A 247 -6.67 9.99 8.36
CA GLY A 247 -7.89 10.44 7.69
C GLY A 247 -8.50 11.70 8.33
N GLU A 248 -8.23 11.96 9.62
CA GLU A 248 -8.60 13.21 10.28
C GLU A 248 -7.70 14.38 9.83
N LEU A 249 -6.45 14.13 9.41
CA LEU A 249 -5.58 15.18 8.84
C LEU A 249 -6.01 15.56 7.43
N TRP A 250 -6.30 14.53 6.62
CA TRP A 250 -6.77 14.66 5.24
C TRP A 250 -7.65 13.46 4.90
N LYS A 251 -8.94 13.73 4.72
CA LYS A 251 -9.95 12.72 4.39
C LYS A 251 -9.59 12.03 3.07
N ASP A 252 -9.58 10.70 3.11
CA ASP A 252 -9.30 9.85 1.95
C ASP A 252 -7.95 10.17 1.29
N HIS A 253 -6.94 10.53 2.08
CA HIS A 253 -5.61 10.83 1.56
C HIS A 253 -5.01 9.63 0.78
N PRO A 254 -4.21 9.90 -0.25
CA PRO A 254 -3.39 8.88 -0.90
C PRO A 254 -2.37 8.31 0.08
N GLU A 255 -2.13 7.01 0.05
CA GLU A 255 -1.23 6.38 1.01
C GLU A 255 -0.20 5.46 0.36
N LYS A 256 -0.40 4.13 0.31
CA LYS A 256 0.59 3.21 -0.28
C LYS A 256 0.37 3.05 -1.77
N ALA A 257 1.44 2.87 -2.52
CA ALA A 257 1.41 2.54 -3.94
C ALA A 257 1.72 1.05 -4.16
N PHE A 258 1.20 0.51 -5.25
CA PHE A 258 1.78 -0.65 -5.92
C PHE A 258 2.72 -0.12 -6.98
N ALA A 259 4.02 -0.32 -6.78
CA ALA A 259 5.04 0.16 -7.71
C ALA A 259 5.94 -0.98 -8.18
N MET A 260 6.45 -0.88 -9.40
CA MET A 260 7.39 -1.83 -10.00
C MET A 260 8.56 -1.10 -10.63
N ARG A 261 9.70 -1.77 -10.79
CA ARG A 261 10.82 -1.25 -11.58
C ARG A 261 10.36 -1.01 -13.01
N ALA A 262 10.70 0.15 -13.58
CA ALA A 262 10.34 0.47 -14.97
C ALA A 262 10.89 -0.60 -15.93
N SER A 263 12.12 -1.08 -15.68
CA SER A 263 12.76 -2.15 -16.44
C SER A 263 11.95 -3.44 -16.49
N PHE A 264 11.21 -3.79 -15.43
CA PHE A 264 10.31 -4.94 -15.44
C PHE A 264 9.08 -4.64 -16.31
N THR A 265 8.47 -3.48 -16.10
CA THR A 265 7.21 -3.14 -16.79
C THR A 265 7.36 -2.91 -18.29
N GLU A 266 8.52 -2.43 -18.72
CA GLU A 266 8.86 -2.22 -20.13
C GLU A 266 9.21 -3.53 -20.83
N LYS A 267 9.91 -4.43 -20.11
CA LYS A 267 10.30 -5.75 -20.64
C LYS A 267 9.13 -6.73 -20.69
N TYR A 268 8.21 -6.65 -19.73
CA TYR A 268 7.07 -7.56 -19.58
C TYR A 268 5.73 -6.82 -19.43
N PRO A 269 5.25 -6.11 -20.46
CA PRO A 269 4.03 -5.32 -20.39
C PRO A 269 2.76 -6.16 -20.16
N ASN A 270 2.64 -7.38 -20.74
CA ASN A 270 1.47 -8.22 -20.51
C ASN A 270 1.47 -8.81 -19.09
N ALA A 271 2.62 -9.22 -18.56
CA ALA A 271 2.76 -9.62 -17.17
C ALA A 271 2.42 -8.47 -16.21
N THR A 272 2.84 -7.24 -16.54
CA THR A 272 2.51 -6.04 -15.75
C THR A 272 1.00 -5.79 -15.73
N ARG A 273 0.33 -5.89 -16.89
CA ARG A 273 -1.14 -5.78 -16.98
C ARG A 273 -1.83 -6.87 -16.16
N ALA A 274 -1.36 -8.11 -16.23
CA ALA A 274 -1.90 -9.24 -15.46
C ALA A 274 -1.74 -9.06 -13.95
N LEU A 275 -0.56 -8.61 -13.49
CA LEU A 275 -0.32 -8.27 -12.08
C LEU A 275 -1.25 -7.16 -11.61
N LEU A 276 -1.36 -6.09 -12.40
CA LEU A 276 -2.22 -4.96 -12.07
C LEU A 276 -3.67 -5.39 -11.97
N MET A 277 -4.20 -6.13 -12.96
CA MET A 277 -5.57 -6.67 -12.90
C MET A 277 -5.81 -7.54 -11.66
N ALA A 278 -4.85 -8.42 -11.31
CA ALA A 278 -4.95 -9.24 -10.11
C ALA A 278 -5.01 -8.40 -8.82
N VAL A 279 -4.21 -7.33 -8.74
CA VAL A 279 -4.22 -6.40 -7.60
C VAL A 279 -5.54 -5.62 -7.55
N LEU A 280 -6.06 -5.13 -8.69
CA LEU A 280 -7.35 -4.41 -8.72
C LEU A 280 -8.52 -5.30 -8.29
N GLU A 281 -8.55 -6.57 -8.70
CA GLU A 281 -9.57 -7.52 -8.23
C GLU A 281 -9.43 -7.82 -6.73
N ALA A 282 -8.19 -7.96 -6.23
CA ALA A 282 -7.95 -8.13 -4.81
C ALA A 282 -8.38 -6.91 -3.99
N GLN A 283 -8.14 -5.69 -4.49
CA GLN A 283 -8.61 -4.45 -3.84
C GLN A 283 -10.14 -4.40 -3.76
N GLN A 284 -10.84 -4.69 -4.87
CA GLN A 284 -12.30 -4.80 -4.88
C GLN A 284 -12.81 -5.82 -3.87
N TRP A 285 -12.14 -6.97 -3.78
CA TRP A 285 -12.51 -8.01 -2.84
C TRP A 285 -12.24 -7.60 -1.40
N CYS A 286 -11.08 -7.00 -1.11
CA CYS A 286 -10.71 -6.53 0.23
C CYS A 286 -11.65 -5.45 0.77
N ASP A 287 -12.22 -4.62 -0.11
CA ASP A 287 -13.02 -3.47 0.31
C ASP A 287 -14.48 -3.80 0.63
N LYS A 288 -14.95 -4.97 0.19
CA LYS A 288 -16.30 -5.47 0.47
C LYS A 288 -16.49 -5.74 1.97
N PRO A 289 -17.55 -5.19 2.60
CA PRO A 289 -17.83 -5.39 4.03
C PRO A 289 -17.86 -6.87 4.42
N GLU A 290 -18.50 -7.72 3.62
CA GLU A 290 -18.63 -9.16 3.87
C GLU A 290 -17.30 -9.92 3.88
N ASN A 291 -16.23 -9.35 3.32
CA ASN A 291 -14.92 -9.98 3.26
C ASN A 291 -13.97 -9.48 4.36
N LYS A 292 -14.31 -8.42 5.10
CA LYS A 292 -13.37 -7.74 6.01
C LYS A 292 -12.81 -8.65 7.11
N ASP A 293 -13.63 -9.57 7.64
CA ASP A 293 -13.17 -10.55 8.63
C ASP A 293 -12.18 -11.55 8.03
N GLU A 294 -12.42 -12.02 6.80
CA GLU A 294 -11.48 -12.90 6.10
C GLU A 294 -10.19 -12.15 5.71
N VAL A 295 -10.28 -10.88 5.30
CA VAL A 295 -9.09 -10.04 5.06
C VAL A 295 -8.25 -9.93 6.33
N ALA A 296 -8.86 -9.64 7.48
CA ALA A 296 -8.16 -9.58 8.76
C ALA A 296 -7.50 -10.91 9.12
N ALA A 297 -8.22 -12.02 8.95
CA ALA A 297 -7.71 -13.37 9.20
C ALA A 297 -6.53 -13.73 8.28
N ILE A 298 -6.60 -13.39 6.99
CA ILE A 298 -5.49 -13.56 6.05
C ILE A 298 -4.33 -12.70 6.52
N ALA A 299 -4.49 -11.39 6.64
CA ALA A 299 -3.39 -10.46 6.95
C ALA A 299 -2.64 -10.83 8.25
N ALA A 300 -3.35 -11.37 9.25
CA ALA A 300 -2.80 -11.80 10.53
C ALA A 300 -1.93 -13.07 10.48
N LYS A 301 -2.04 -13.92 9.44
CA LYS A 301 -1.31 -15.20 9.34
C LYS A 301 0.20 -15.01 9.52
N ARG A 302 0.87 -16.06 10.02
CA ARG A 302 2.32 -16.12 10.26
C ARG A 302 3.17 -15.69 9.06
N GLN A 303 2.79 -16.12 7.86
CA GLN A 303 3.51 -15.79 6.62
C GLN A 303 3.37 -14.30 6.22
N TRP A 304 2.28 -13.64 6.64
CA TRP A 304 2.00 -12.22 6.40
C TRP A 304 2.42 -11.38 7.60
N MET A 305 1.51 -10.78 8.38
CA MET A 305 1.92 -9.89 9.46
C MET A 305 2.37 -10.61 10.74
N ASN A 306 1.91 -11.85 10.97
CA ASN A 306 2.16 -12.61 12.19
C ASN A 306 1.75 -11.84 13.45
N VAL A 307 0.48 -11.42 13.51
CA VAL A 307 -0.12 -10.70 14.63
C VAL A 307 -1.45 -11.36 15.03
N PRO A 308 -1.95 -11.13 16.25
CA PRO A 308 -3.33 -11.47 16.59
C PRO A 308 -4.34 -10.86 15.60
N VAL A 309 -5.37 -11.63 15.20
CA VAL A 309 -6.44 -11.13 14.31
C VAL A 309 -7.15 -9.91 14.92
N ALA A 310 -7.26 -9.87 16.25
CA ALA A 310 -7.84 -8.75 17.00
C ALA A 310 -7.12 -7.41 16.77
N ASP A 311 -5.81 -7.43 16.47
CA ASP A 311 -5.04 -6.22 16.15
C ASP A 311 -5.46 -5.60 14.80
N VAL A 312 -6.09 -6.38 13.92
CA VAL A 312 -6.47 -5.95 12.56
C VAL A 312 -7.97 -5.71 12.44
N ALA A 313 -8.77 -6.62 13.01
CA ALA A 313 -10.19 -6.76 12.69
C ALA A 313 -11.03 -5.50 12.99
N GLY A 314 -10.77 -4.82 14.11
CA GLY A 314 -11.52 -3.60 14.45
C GLY A 314 -11.27 -2.47 13.44
N ARG A 315 -9.98 -2.15 13.23
CA ARG A 315 -9.55 -1.00 12.41
C ARG A 315 -9.95 -1.15 10.94
N ILE A 316 -9.84 -2.36 10.37
CA ILE A 316 -10.21 -2.59 8.96
C ILE A 316 -11.74 -2.50 8.70
N LYS A 317 -12.54 -2.66 9.76
CA LYS A 317 -14.00 -2.48 9.76
C LYS A 317 -14.44 -1.06 10.13
N GLY A 318 -13.50 -0.18 10.45
CA GLY A 318 -13.80 1.21 10.84
C GLY A 318 -14.18 1.38 12.31
N THR A 319 -13.98 0.36 13.16
CA THR A 319 -14.04 0.51 14.62
C THR A 319 -12.68 0.94 15.12
N ILE A 320 -12.59 2.16 15.64
CA ILE A 320 -11.35 2.78 16.09
C ILE A 320 -11.49 3.06 17.59
N ASP A 321 -10.93 2.16 18.39
CA ASP A 321 -10.59 2.45 19.79
C ASP A 321 -9.27 3.22 19.81
N TYR A 322 -9.33 4.46 20.30
CA TYR A 322 -8.16 5.32 20.39
C TYR A 322 -7.32 5.03 21.63
N GLY A 323 -7.83 4.31 22.64
CA GLY A 323 -7.10 3.99 23.87
C GLY A 323 -7.07 5.11 24.92
N ASP A 324 -7.81 6.20 24.69
CA ASP A 324 -7.97 7.34 25.61
C ASP A 324 -9.43 7.52 26.10
N GLY A 325 -10.25 6.49 25.89
CA GLY A 325 -11.69 6.51 26.15
C GLY A 325 -12.54 6.87 24.94
N ARG A 326 -11.96 7.39 23.84
CA ARG A 326 -12.68 7.56 22.57
C ARG A 326 -12.76 6.23 21.83
N VAL A 327 -13.99 5.85 21.47
CA VAL A 327 -14.27 4.75 20.55
C VAL A 327 -15.20 5.26 19.47
N VAL A 328 -14.80 5.11 18.22
CA VAL A 328 -15.60 5.48 17.04
C VAL A 328 -15.93 4.22 16.26
N GLU A 329 -17.21 3.93 16.13
CA GLU A 329 -17.72 2.89 15.22
C GLU A 329 -18.05 3.50 13.86
N ASN A 330 -17.97 2.69 12.81
CA ASN A 330 -18.29 3.13 11.43
C ASN A 330 -17.55 4.41 11.03
N SER A 331 -16.28 4.52 11.41
CA SER A 331 -15.48 5.72 11.16
C SER A 331 -15.49 6.09 9.68
N PRO A 332 -15.74 7.38 9.33
CA PRO A 332 -15.66 7.84 7.94
C PRO A 332 -14.23 7.79 7.38
N PHE A 333 -13.23 7.53 8.24
CA PHE A 333 -11.80 7.49 7.93
C PHE A 333 -11.26 6.05 7.85
N VAL A 334 -12.13 5.06 7.66
CA VAL A 334 -11.72 3.66 7.46
C VAL A 334 -10.75 3.54 6.28
N MET A 335 -9.82 2.59 6.38
CA MET A 335 -8.94 2.21 5.27
C MET A 335 -9.80 1.72 4.10
N LYS A 336 -9.57 2.30 2.92
CA LYS A 336 -10.26 1.94 1.68
C LYS A 336 -9.27 1.39 0.67
N PHE A 337 -9.63 0.31 0.00
CA PHE A 337 -8.81 -0.29 -1.07
C PHE A 337 -9.37 0.01 -2.46
N TRP A 338 -10.67 0.28 -2.60
CA TRP A 338 -11.33 0.42 -3.91
C TRP A 338 -12.34 1.57 -3.97
N ASN A 339 -13.24 1.64 -2.99
CA ASN A 339 -14.29 2.66 -2.89
C ASN A 339 -13.71 4.07 -2.96
N ASP A 340 -14.52 5.02 -3.43
CA ASP A 340 -14.13 6.42 -3.61
C ASP A 340 -12.86 6.61 -4.47
N ASN A 341 -12.69 5.71 -5.45
CA ASN A 341 -11.55 5.65 -6.35
C ASN A 341 -10.18 5.48 -5.65
N ALA A 342 -10.16 4.88 -4.45
CA ALA A 342 -8.94 4.72 -3.64
C ALA A 342 -7.79 4.02 -4.37
N SER A 343 -8.09 3.20 -5.39
CA SER A 343 -7.07 2.48 -6.17
C SER A 343 -6.43 3.31 -7.30
N TYR A 344 -7.13 4.32 -7.84
CA TYR A 344 -6.63 5.09 -8.97
C TYR A 344 -5.48 6.00 -8.54
N PRO A 345 -4.29 5.91 -9.16
CA PRO A 345 -3.14 6.72 -8.76
C PRO A 345 -3.22 8.11 -9.38
N TYR A 346 -4.01 9.01 -8.77
CA TYR A 346 -4.10 10.41 -9.22
C TYR A 346 -2.72 11.08 -9.24
N GLN A 347 -2.38 11.72 -10.35
CA GLN A 347 -1.15 12.52 -10.49
C GLN A 347 -1.15 13.74 -9.56
N SER A 348 -2.33 14.29 -9.23
CA SER A 348 -2.44 15.38 -8.25
C SER A 348 -1.95 14.99 -6.86
N HIS A 349 -2.11 13.71 -6.49
CA HIS A 349 -1.64 13.18 -5.21
C HIS A 349 -0.13 13.03 -5.19
N ASP A 350 0.43 12.52 -6.28
CA ASP A 350 1.89 12.41 -6.43
C ASP A 350 2.55 13.80 -6.43
N LEU A 351 1.89 14.80 -7.04
CA LEU A 351 2.31 16.20 -6.98
C LEU A 351 2.31 16.74 -5.54
N TRP A 352 1.29 16.43 -4.74
CA TRP A 352 1.28 16.85 -3.33
C TRP A 352 2.46 16.26 -2.55
N PHE A 353 2.74 14.96 -2.73
CA PHE A 353 3.89 14.33 -2.07
C PHE A 353 5.22 14.97 -2.47
N LEU A 354 5.44 15.20 -3.76
CA LEU A 354 6.64 15.91 -4.23
C LEU A 354 6.70 17.35 -3.70
N THR A 355 5.56 18.03 -3.58
CA THR A 355 5.47 19.39 -3.03
C THR A 355 5.82 19.42 -1.54
N GLU A 356 5.35 18.46 -0.75
CA GLU A 356 5.76 18.31 0.65
C GLU A 356 7.22 17.89 0.81
N ASP A 357 7.72 17.01 -0.06
CA ASP A 357 9.15 16.69 -0.08
C ASP A 357 10.01 17.91 -0.44
N ILE A 358 9.55 18.81 -1.32
CA ILE A 358 10.16 20.12 -1.56
C ILE A 358 10.08 20.98 -0.30
N ARG A 359 8.91 21.07 0.35
CA ARG A 359 8.71 21.82 1.60
C ARG A 359 9.76 21.46 2.66
N TRP A 360 10.15 20.19 2.73
CA TRP A 360 11.12 19.66 3.70
C TRP A 360 12.52 19.39 3.13
N GLY A 361 12.81 19.89 1.92
CA GLY A 361 14.16 19.84 1.33
C GLY A 361 14.64 18.45 0.91
N LYS A 362 13.74 17.48 0.69
CA LYS A 362 14.06 16.17 0.08
C LYS A 362 14.25 16.28 -1.42
N PHE A 363 13.52 17.20 -2.03
CA PHE A 363 13.72 17.66 -3.41
C PHE A 363 14.06 19.16 -3.42
N ASP A 364 14.81 19.56 -4.44
CA ASP A 364 15.15 20.97 -4.64
C ASP A 364 13.91 21.75 -5.09
N ALA A 365 13.80 23.03 -4.72
CA ALA A 365 12.63 23.85 -5.02
C ALA A 365 12.34 24.00 -6.52
N GLN A 366 13.36 23.84 -7.37
CA GLN A 366 13.26 23.93 -8.84
C GLN A 366 13.06 22.57 -9.50
N THR A 367 12.80 21.50 -8.74
CA THR A 367 12.55 20.16 -9.31
C THR A 367 11.38 20.21 -10.29
N ASP A 368 11.59 19.71 -11.51
CA ASP A 368 10.51 19.54 -12.49
C ASP A 368 9.62 18.35 -12.10
N THR A 369 8.70 18.60 -11.18
CA THR A 369 7.77 17.60 -10.65
C THR A 369 6.87 17.04 -11.74
N LYS A 370 6.49 17.85 -12.74
CA LYS A 370 5.64 17.41 -13.86
C LYS A 370 6.37 16.37 -14.71
N ALA A 371 7.62 16.62 -15.10
CA ALA A 371 8.42 15.67 -15.88
C ALA A 371 8.69 14.38 -15.09
N LEU A 372 8.91 14.49 -13.77
CA LEU A 372 9.13 13.33 -12.93
C LEU A 372 7.85 12.50 -12.76
N ILE A 373 6.69 13.12 -12.55
CA ILE A 373 5.38 12.45 -12.50
C ILE A 373 5.09 11.73 -13.81
N ALA A 374 5.32 12.38 -14.95
CA ALA A 374 5.10 11.76 -16.27
C ALA A 374 5.95 10.49 -16.51
N LYS A 375 7.08 10.34 -15.83
CA LYS A 375 7.94 9.14 -15.91
C LYS A 375 7.52 8.05 -14.94
N VAL A 376 6.99 8.41 -13.76
CA VAL A 376 6.78 7.46 -12.66
C VAL A 376 5.32 7.03 -12.54
N ASN A 377 4.36 7.94 -12.67
CA ASN A 377 2.95 7.61 -12.55
C ASN A 377 2.45 6.94 -13.83
N ARG A 378 1.93 5.71 -13.71
CA ARG A 378 1.36 4.94 -14.82
C ARG A 378 -0.13 4.70 -14.67
N GLU A 379 -0.85 5.78 -14.38
CA GLU A 379 -2.32 5.78 -14.34
C GLU A 379 -2.96 5.34 -15.67
N ASP A 380 -2.26 5.51 -16.79
CA ASP A 380 -2.63 4.98 -18.10
C ASP A 380 -2.79 3.45 -18.07
N LEU A 381 -1.83 2.73 -17.49
CA LEU A 381 -1.88 1.27 -17.33
C LEU A 381 -3.00 0.86 -16.37
N TRP A 382 -3.25 1.65 -15.33
CA TRP A 382 -4.38 1.42 -14.42
C TRP A 382 -5.71 1.48 -15.18
N ARG A 383 -5.92 2.51 -16.02
CA ARG A 383 -7.13 2.65 -16.83
C ARG A 383 -7.31 1.48 -17.78
N GLU A 384 -6.23 1.04 -18.42
CA GLU A 384 -6.25 -0.11 -19.33
C GLU A 384 -6.61 -1.43 -18.63
N ALA A 385 -6.08 -1.65 -17.42
CA ALA A 385 -6.40 -2.81 -16.60
C ALA A 385 -7.84 -2.75 -16.07
N ALA A 386 -8.27 -1.59 -15.57
CA ALA A 386 -9.63 -1.38 -15.07
C ALA A 386 -10.68 -1.59 -16.18
N LYS A 387 -10.44 -1.07 -17.39
CA LYS A 387 -11.30 -1.33 -18.56
C LYS A 387 -11.35 -2.81 -18.91
N ALA A 388 -10.22 -3.51 -18.89
CA ALA A 388 -10.17 -4.95 -19.17
C ALA A 388 -10.95 -5.78 -18.13
N LEU A 389 -11.03 -5.30 -16.88
CA LEU A 389 -11.86 -5.89 -15.82
C LEU A 389 -13.34 -5.46 -15.86
N GLY A 390 -13.74 -4.63 -16.83
CA GLY A 390 -15.12 -4.13 -16.92
C GLY A 390 -15.49 -3.08 -15.86
N VAL A 391 -14.50 -2.41 -15.25
CA VAL A 391 -14.74 -1.31 -14.31
C VAL A 391 -15.31 -0.11 -15.06
N THR A 392 -16.51 0.32 -14.68
CA THR A 392 -17.22 1.42 -15.35
C THR A 392 -16.93 2.78 -14.73
N ALA A 393 -16.71 2.86 -13.41
CA ALA A 393 -16.47 4.09 -12.67
C ALA A 393 -14.99 4.49 -12.65
N ILE A 394 -14.40 4.70 -13.83
CA ILE A 394 -13.01 5.15 -13.98
C ILE A 394 -12.96 6.69 -13.89
N PRO A 395 -12.13 7.30 -13.01
CA PRO A 395 -12.01 8.76 -12.89
C PRO A 395 -11.75 9.45 -14.23
N ALA A 396 -12.44 10.55 -14.56
CA ALA A 396 -12.27 11.20 -15.86
C ALA A 396 -10.98 12.05 -15.98
N SER A 397 -10.40 12.45 -14.84
CA SER A 397 -9.21 13.30 -14.75
C SER A 397 -8.08 12.59 -14.01
N THR A 398 -6.84 12.98 -14.28
CA THR A 398 -5.65 12.57 -13.50
C THR A 398 -5.51 13.35 -12.19
N SER A 399 -6.35 14.37 -11.98
CA SER A 399 -6.44 15.15 -10.75
C SER A 399 -7.76 14.89 -10.01
N ARG A 400 -7.67 14.74 -8.69
CA ARG A 400 -8.84 14.67 -7.79
C ARG A 400 -9.37 16.07 -7.41
N GLY A 401 -8.75 17.13 -7.92
CA GLY A 401 -9.10 18.51 -7.63
C GLY A 401 -8.41 19.05 -6.38
N LYS A 402 -9.01 20.07 -5.75
CA LYS A 402 -8.48 20.72 -4.55
C LYS A 402 -8.61 19.78 -3.34
N GLU A 403 -7.54 19.71 -2.56
CA GLU A 403 -7.48 18.88 -1.35
C GLU A 403 -7.43 19.80 -0.12
N THR A 404 -8.30 19.56 0.86
CA THR A 404 -8.41 20.38 2.07
C THR A 404 -7.95 19.58 3.28
N PHE A 405 -7.05 20.17 4.06
CA PHE A 405 -6.50 19.61 5.28
C PHE A 405 -7.29 20.07 6.50
N PHE A 406 -7.11 19.37 7.62
CA PHE A 406 -7.83 19.64 8.88
C PHE A 406 -7.66 21.06 9.42
N ASP A 407 -6.56 21.73 9.08
CA ASP A 407 -6.23 23.10 9.49
C ASP A 407 -6.71 24.16 8.48
N GLY A 408 -7.54 23.76 7.51
CA GLY A 408 -8.13 24.64 6.50
C GLY A 408 -7.20 25.00 5.36
N LYS A 409 -5.96 24.48 5.34
CA LYS A 409 -5.06 24.65 4.19
C LYS A 409 -5.61 23.88 3.01
N VAL A 410 -5.44 24.48 1.83
CA VAL A 410 -5.92 23.91 0.57
C VAL A 410 -4.71 23.72 -0.35
N PHE A 411 -4.53 22.49 -0.81
CA PHE A 411 -3.64 22.20 -1.92
C PHE A 411 -4.45 22.23 -3.22
N ASP A 412 -4.15 23.21 -4.08
CA ASP A 412 -4.63 23.23 -5.45
C ASP A 412 -3.54 22.67 -6.37
N PRO A 413 -3.75 21.51 -7.04
CA PRO A 413 -2.77 20.96 -7.96
C PRO A 413 -2.40 21.89 -9.12
N ALA A 414 -3.24 22.90 -9.43
CA ALA A 414 -2.94 23.91 -10.43
C ALA A 414 -1.98 25.01 -9.92
N ASP A 415 -1.84 25.18 -8.59
CA ASP A 415 -0.94 26.16 -7.97
C ASP A 415 -0.29 25.61 -6.67
N PRO A 416 0.66 24.67 -6.77
CA PRO A 416 1.41 24.17 -5.62
C PRO A 416 2.22 25.24 -4.88
N ALA A 417 2.60 26.32 -5.58
CA ALA A 417 3.39 27.41 -5.00
C ALA A 417 2.56 28.23 -3.99
N ALA A 418 1.28 28.48 -4.29
CA ALA A 418 0.36 29.09 -3.33
C ALA A 418 0.17 28.23 -2.07
N TYR A 419 0.07 26.91 -2.22
CA TYR A 419 0.03 25.98 -1.09
C TYR A 419 1.27 26.11 -0.21
N LEU A 420 2.47 26.02 -0.78
CA LEU A 420 3.75 26.18 -0.06
C LEU A 420 3.86 27.53 0.66
N SER A 421 3.44 28.61 -0.01
CA SER A 421 3.44 29.96 0.55
C SER A 421 2.50 30.12 1.74
N SER A 422 1.40 29.35 1.76
CA SER A 422 0.42 29.38 2.85
C SER A 422 0.91 28.73 4.16
N LEU A 423 2.01 27.97 4.11
CA LEU A 423 2.51 27.16 5.22
C LEU A 423 3.53 27.92 6.07
N GLY A 424 3.37 27.87 7.40
CA GLY A 424 4.21 28.60 8.36
C GLY A 424 5.62 28.03 8.54
N ILE A 425 5.72 26.71 8.72
CA ILE A 425 7.01 26.01 8.93
C ILE A 425 7.37 25.20 7.68
N LYS A 426 8.55 25.49 7.13
CA LYS A 426 9.10 24.93 5.88
C LYS A 426 10.63 25.10 5.81
N ARG A 427 11.26 24.51 4.79
CA ARG A 427 12.73 24.55 4.52
C ARG A 427 13.09 25.17 3.17
N ILE A 428 12.10 25.62 2.43
CA ILE A 428 12.31 26.44 1.24
C ILE A 428 12.52 27.90 1.70
N ALA A 429 13.53 28.55 1.10
CA ALA A 429 13.87 29.95 1.35
C ALA A 429 12.83 30.90 0.75
#